data_AF-A0A1E3SVA8-F1
#
_entry.id   AF-A0A1E3SVA8-F1
#
_cell.length_a   1.000
_cell.length_b   1.000
_cell.length_c   1.000
_cell.angle_alpha   90.00
_cell.angle_beta   90.00
_cell.angle_gamma   90.00
#
_symmetry.space_group_name_H-M   'P 1'
#
loop_
_entity.id
_entity.type
_entity.pdbx_description
1 polymer ?
#
loop_
_entity_poly.entity_id
_entity_poly.type
_entity_poly.pdbx_seq_one_letter_code
_entity_poly.pdbx_strand_id
1 'polypeptide(L)'
;MSTPDLAVDLDARIQALLDSHDPATTDPPEFLGAQYDAGLARVDLSEGFGGLGLPRQAQQAVNARLSSAGAPVGGTPQNLIGMGMAAPTIAAFGTDEQKRKFLRPLFTGEQVYRQLFSEPGTGSDLAGLTYVLCDMPQPGVDVRPPRQITGEADFNEVFRTDVRVPDANRLGPVGGIIGELVDRPAS
;
A
#
# COMPACT_ATOMS: atom_id res chain seq x y z
N MET A 1 -15.62 31.91 -6.23
CA MET A 1 -15.59 31.53 -4.80
C MET A 1 -14.36 30.66 -4.62
N SER A 2 -13.31 31.18 -3.97
CA SER A 2 -12.05 30.47 -3.79
C SER A 2 -11.67 30.38 -2.31
N THR A 3 -11.19 29.19 -1.96
CA THR A 3 -10.30 28.79 -0.84
C THR A 3 -10.92 28.69 0.57
N PRO A 4 -10.43 27.77 1.43
CA PRO A 4 -10.95 26.43 1.74
C PRO A 4 -11.41 26.32 3.21
N ASP A 5 -12.14 25.26 3.63
CA ASP A 5 -12.11 24.72 5.02
C ASP A 5 -13.33 23.82 5.33
N LEU A 6 -13.24 22.54 4.96
CA LEU A 6 -13.15 21.56 6.04
C LEU A 6 -11.65 21.35 6.24
N ALA A 7 -10.98 22.25 6.96
CA ALA A 7 -9.71 21.89 7.58
C ALA A 7 -10.06 20.75 8.52
N VAL A 8 -9.78 19.52 8.09
CA VAL A 8 -9.86 18.38 8.97
C VAL A 8 -8.94 18.70 10.13
N ASP A 9 -9.52 18.83 11.32
CA ASP A 9 -8.75 19.00 12.55
C ASP A 9 -8.00 17.68 12.82
N LEU A 10 -6.78 17.60 12.29
CA LEU A 10 -5.89 16.45 12.46
C LEU A 10 -5.61 16.21 13.94
N ASP A 11 -5.50 17.27 14.74
CA ASP A 11 -5.23 17.12 16.17
C ASP A 11 -6.40 16.47 16.89
N ALA A 12 -7.63 16.90 16.60
CA ALA A 12 -8.82 16.27 17.16
C ALA A 12 -8.94 14.79 16.73
N ARG A 13 -8.64 14.46 15.47
CA ARG A 13 -8.67 13.06 14.98
C ARG A 13 -7.59 12.19 15.61
N ILE A 14 -6.37 12.71 15.71
CA ILE A 14 -5.27 12.00 16.37
C ILE A 14 -5.60 11.78 17.84
N GLN A 15 -6.15 12.79 18.52
CA GLN A 15 -6.57 12.66 19.91
C GLN A 15 -7.67 11.62 20.07
N ALA A 16 -8.70 11.64 19.22
CA ALA A 16 -9.78 10.65 19.26
C ALA A 16 -9.26 9.21 19.02
N LEU A 17 -8.27 9.03 18.14
CA LEU A 17 -7.61 7.74 17.95
C LEU A 17 -6.90 7.30 19.23
N LEU A 18 -6.08 8.17 19.83
CA LEU A 18 -5.32 7.85 21.05
C LEU A 18 -6.22 7.61 22.27
N ASP A 19 -7.34 8.34 22.37
CA ASP A 19 -8.31 8.17 23.46
C ASP A 19 -9.08 6.84 23.35
N SER A 20 -9.32 6.37 22.13
CA SER A 20 -10.04 5.11 21.87
C SER A 20 -9.12 3.88 21.83
N HIS A 21 -7.85 4.06 21.43
CA HIS A 21 -6.87 3.00 21.28
C HIS A 21 -5.55 3.48 21.90
N ASP A 22 -5.33 3.14 23.18
CA ASP A 22 -4.07 3.45 23.86
C ASP A 22 -2.94 2.62 23.23
N PRO A 23 -1.89 3.23 22.65
CA PRO A 23 -0.82 2.49 22.01
C PRO A 23 0.01 1.62 22.96
N ALA A 24 -0.05 1.86 24.28
CA ALA A 24 0.64 1.04 25.27
C ALA A 24 -0.07 -0.28 25.56
N THR A 25 -1.37 -0.39 25.25
CA THR A 25 -2.19 -1.55 25.63
C THR A 25 -2.91 -2.22 24.45
N THR A 26 -3.10 -1.50 23.35
CA THR A 26 -3.75 -2.01 22.13
C THR A 26 -2.78 -2.88 21.33
N ASP A 27 -3.26 -3.99 20.77
CA ASP A 27 -2.46 -4.83 19.87
C ASP A 27 -2.07 -4.04 18.60
N PRO A 28 -0.81 -4.14 18.09
CA PRO A 28 -0.37 -3.26 17.00
C PRO A 28 -1.20 -3.34 15.71
N PRO A 29 -1.56 -4.52 15.16
CA PRO A 29 -2.52 -4.63 14.06
C PRO A 29 -3.86 -3.92 14.29
N GLU A 30 -4.41 -4.03 15.50
CA GLU A 30 -5.68 -3.38 15.86
C GLU A 30 -5.54 -1.85 15.84
N PHE A 31 -4.48 -1.32 16.48
CA PHE A 31 -4.17 0.11 16.47
C PHE A 31 -3.98 0.64 15.04
N LEU A 32 -3.22 -0.08 14.21
CA LEU A 32 -2.98 0.30 12.82
C LEU A 32 -4.26 0.24 11.98
N GLY A 33 -5.14 -0.71 12.28
CA GLY A 33 -6.48 -0.77 11.70
C GLY A 33 -7.29 0.49 12.02
N ALA A 34 -7.35 0.86 13.30
CA ALA A 34 -8.03 2.07 13.74
C ALA A 34 -7.41 3.36 13.15
N GLN A 35 -6.08 3.42 13.04
CA GLN A 35 -5.39 4.53 12.39
C GLN A 35 -5.77 4.65 10.90
N TYR A 36 -5.86 3.52 10.19
CA TYR A 36 -6.34 3.49 8.81
C TYR A 36 -7.78 3.98 8.72
N ASP A 37 -8.67 3.44 9.55
CA ASP A 37 -10.10 3.76 9.53
C ASP A 37 -10.35 5.25 9.90
N ALA A 38 -9.47 5.86 10.70
CA ALA A 38 -9.49 7.29 11.02
C ALA A 38 -9.01 8.22 9.87
N GLY A 39 -8.45 7.66 8.80
CA GLY A 39 -7.86 8.41 7.68
C GLY A 39 -6.43 8.89 7.94
N LEU A 40 -5.74 8.33 8.95
CA LEU A 40 -4.43 8.79 9.42
C LEU A 40 -3.27 7.90 8.93
N ALA A 41 -3.56 6.89 8.10
CA ALA A 41 -2.54 6.00 7.54
C ALA A 41 -1.70 6.70 6.46
N ARG A 42 -2.37 7.36 5.51
CA ARG A 42 -1.79 8.17 4.43
C ARG A 42 -2.74 9.29 4.09
N VAL A 43 -2.55 10.46 4.69
CA VAL A 43 -3.49 11.59 4.58
C VAL A 43 -3.71 12.07 3.13
N ASP A 44 -2.77 11.76 2.22
CA ASP A 44 -2.87 12.06 0.79
C ASP A 44 -3.80 11.14 0.00
N LEU A 45 -4.22 10.00 0.57
CA LEU A 45 -5.26 9.15 0.00
C LEU A 45 -6.64 9.78 0.23
N SER A 46 -7.61 9.37 -0.58
CA SER A 46 -9.00 9.82 -0.43
C SER A 46 -9.62 9.29 0.87
N GLU A 47 -10.61 10.01 1.38
CA GLU A 47 -11.42 9.58 2.51
C GLU A 47 -12.04 8.20 2.25
N GLY A 48 -12.08 7.36 3.30
CA GLY A 48 -12.51 5.96 3.21
C GLY A 48 -11.45 4.97 2.72
N PHE A 49 -10.26 5.44 2.35
CA PHE A 49 -9.14 4.60 1.89
C PHE A 49 -7.85 4.81 2.69
N GLY A 50 -7.97 5.18 3.97
CA GLY A 50 -6.82 5.42 4.86
C GLY A 50 -6.28 6.84 4.83
N GLY A 51 -6.94 7.76 4.12
CA GLY A 51 -6.55 9.16 4.02
C GLY A 51 -7.70 10.14 4.20
N LEU A 52 -7.40 11.41 3.95
CA LEU A 52 -8.31 12.56 4.15
C LEU A 52 -8.29 13.51 2.94
N GLY A 53 -7.59 13.16 1.86
CA GLY A 53 -7.40 14.01 0.68
C GLY A 53 -6.54 15.25 0.94
N LEU A 54 -5.66 15.20 1.96
CA LEU A 54 -4.82 16.32 2.37
C LEU A 54 -3.47 16.31 1.64
N PRO A 55 -2.75 17.44 1.59
CA PRO A 55 -1.39 17.47 1.07
C PRO A 55 -0.48 16.49 1.83
N ARG A 56 0.39 15.77 1.11
CA ARG A 56 1.31 14.77 1.69
C ARG A 56 2.17 15.33 2.82
N GLN A 57 2.48 16.63 2.80
CA GLN A 57 3.25 17.30 3.85
C GLN A 57 2.56 17.21 5.23
N ALA A 58 1.23 17.14 5.26
CA ALA A 58 0.47 17.00 6.50
C ALA A 58 0.72 15.67 7.23
N GLN A 59 1.22 14.63 6.53
CA GLN A 59 1.57 13.35 7.15
C GLN A 59 2.67 13.49 8.22
N GLN A 60 3.55 14.49 8.08
CA GLN A 60 4.63 14.71 9.06
C GLN A 60 4.08 15.02 10.45
N ALA A 61 3.01 15.83 10.54
CA ALA A 61 2.38 16.18 11.80
C ALA A 61 1.72 14.96 12.47
N VAL A 62 1.03 14.13 11.68
CA VAL A 62 0.42 12.87 12.14
C VAL A 62 1.49 11.94 12.70
N ASN A 63 2.55 11.69 11.92
CA ASN A 63 3.62 10.78 12.32
C ASN A 63 4.35 11.25 13.58
N ALA A 64 4.63 12.55 13.70
CA ALA A 64 5.31 13.11 14.86
C ALA A 64 4.49 12.90 16.14
N ARG A 65 3.18 13.15 16.08
CA ARG A 65 2.30 13.05 17.24
C ARG A 65 2.06 11.60 17.66
N LEU A 66 1.78 10.70 16.72
CA LEU A 66 1.64 9.28 17.00
C LEU A 66 2.95 8.70 17.56
N SER A 67 4.10 9.07 16.99
CA SER A 67 5.41 8.64 17.51
C SER A 67 5.67 9.15 18.93
N SER A 68 5.32 10.41 19.25
CA SER A 68 5.46 10.93 20.62
C SER A 68 4.58 10.21 21.65
N ALA A 69 3.47 9.61 21.21
CA ALA A 69 2.58 8.80 22.03
C ALA A 69 3.02 7.32 22.13
N GLY A 70 4.14 6.94 21.49
CA GLY A 70 4.61 5.55 21.47
C GLY A 70 3.82 4.64 20.52
N ALA A 71 3.10 5.21 19.54
CA ALA A 71 2.31 4.43 18.61
C ALA A 71 3.15 3.48 17.73
N PRO A 72 2.62 2.29 17.39
CA PRO A 72 3.27 1.41 16.44
C PRO A 72 3.38 2.08 15.06
N VAL A 73 4.41 1.70 14.30
CA VAL A 73 4.65 2.24 12.96
C VAL A 73 3.91 1.37 11.95
N GLY A 74 2.94 1.96 11.25
CA GLY A 74 2.25 1.33 10.12
C GLY A 74 3.14 1.22 8.89
N GLY A 75 2.96 0.16 8.09
CA GLY A 75 3.84 -0.11 6.96
C GLY A 75 5.24 -0.56 7.40
N THR A 76 5.30 -1.73 8.06
CA THR A 76 6.52 -2.33 8.62
C THR A 76 7.71 -2.29 7.65
N PRO A 77 8.97 -2.30 8.13
CA PRO A 77 10.16 -2.43 7.29
C PRO A 77 10.05 -3.61 6.30
N GLN A 78 9.36 -4.68 6.71
CA GLN A 78 9.07 -5.86 5.89
C GLN A 78 8.10 -5.60 4.72
N ASN A 79 7.32 -4.52 4.73
CA ASN A 79 6.38 -4.13 3.65
C ASN A 79 6.74 -2.81 2.97
N LEU A 80 8.02 -2.40 3.00
CA LEU A 80 8.51 -1.18 2.35
C LEU A 80 8.12 -1.10 0.86
N ILE A 81 8.17 -2.23 0.15
CA ILE A 81 7.78 -2.31 -1.26
C ILE A 81 6.25 -2.20 -1.41
N GLY A 82 5.48 -2.84 -0.53
CA GLY A 82 4.02 -2.75 -0.54
C GLY A 82 3.52 -1.33 -0.30
N MET A 83 4.09 -0.62 0.67
CA MET A 83 3.72 0.76 0.97
C MET A 83 4.33 1.79 0.01
N GLY A 84 5.51 1.51 -0.54
CA GLY A 84 6.24 2.39 -1.45
C GLY A 84 5.82 2.29 -2.91
N MET A 85 5.33 1.12 -3.35
CA MET A 85 4.97 0.89 -4.75
C MET A 85 3.57 0.31 -4.94
N ALA A 86 3.18 -0.73 -4.20
CA ALA A 86 1.87 -1.36 -4.42
C ALA A 86 0.71 -0.43 -4.00
N ALA A 87 0.77 0.16 -2.81
CA ALA A 87 -0.27 1.03 -2.29
C ALA A 87 -0.48 2.29 -3.15
N PRO A 88 0.57 3.04 -3.59
CA PRO A 88 0.40 4.15 -4.54
C PRO A 88 -0.19 3.70 -5.88
N THR A 89 0.21 2.53 -6.38
CA THR A 89 -0.29 1.99 -7.64
C THR A 89 -1.78 1.64 -7.54
N ILE A 90 -2.17 0.94 -6.47
CA ILE A 90 -3.58 0.58 -6.21
C ILE A 90 -4.41 1.85 -5.96
N ALA A 91 -3.87 2.84 -5.26
CA ALA A 91 -4.54 4.11 -5.02
C ALA A 91 -4.79 4.89 -6.34
N ALA A 92 -3.82 4.87 -7.26
CA ALA A 92 -3.90 5.58 -8.53
C ALA A 92 -4.76 4.86 -9.58
N PHE A 93 -4.62 3.54 -9.71
CA PHE A 93 -5.17 2.77 -10.84
C PHE A 93 -6.20 1.71 -10.43
N GLY A 94 -6.35 1.44 -9.13
CA GLY A 94 -7.29 0.46 -8.64
C GLY A 94 -8.73 0.97 -8.64
N THR A 95 -9.68 0.05 -8.79
CA THR A 95 -11.10 0.31 -8.51
C THR A 95 -11.31 0.53 -7.01
N ASP A 96 -12.44 1.13 -6.62
CA ASP A 96 -12.79 1.28 -5.20
C ASP A 96 -12.84 -0.06 -4.46
N GLU A 97 -13.29 -1.13 -5.12
CA GLU A 97 -13.30 -2.48 -4.56
C GLU A 97 -11.87 -2.98 -4.30
N GLN A 98 -10.96 -2.80 -5.25
CA GLN A 98 -9.55 -3.17 -5.09
C GLN A 98 -8.90 -2.35 -3.97
N LYS A 99 -9.17 -1.04 -3.91
CA LYS A 99 -8.65 -0.18 -2.84
C LYS A 99 -9.09 -0.65 -1.46
N ARG A 100 -10.39 -0.93 -1.27
CA ARG A 100 -10.92 -1.47 0.01
C ARG A 100 -10.29 -2.83 0.36
N LYS A 101 -10.10 -3.68 -0.64
CA LYS A 101 -9.55 -5.02 -0.45
C LYS A 101 -8.08 -5.01 -0.04
N PHE A 102 -7.26 -4.09 -0.59
CA PHE A 102 -5.80 -4.19 -0.49
C PHE A 102 -5.13 -3.11 0.36
N LEU A 103 -5.66 -1.88 0.42
CA LEU A 103 -4.94 -0.78 1.07
C LEU A 103 -4.86 -0.93 2.60
N ARG A 104 -5.95 -1.35 3.25
CA ARG A 104 -5.97 -1.55 4.71
C ARG A 104 -5.03 -2.69 5.12
N PRO A 105 -5.10 -3.90 4.54
CA PRO A 105 -4.18 -4.99 4.91
C PRO A 105 -2.70 -4.71 4.61
N LEU A 106 -2.41 -3.92 3.56
CA LEU A 106 -1.04 -3.47 3.28
C LEU A 106 -0.51 -2.54 4.39
N PHE A 107 -1.37 -1.66 4.91
CA PHE A 107 -1.00 -0.72 5.96
C PHE A 107 -0.83 -1.40 7.33
N THR A 108 -1.77 -2.28 7.70
CA THR A 108 -1.75 -3.01 8.99
C THR A 108 -0.68 -4.11 9.03
N GLY A 109 -0.09 -4.46 7.89
CA GLY A 109 0.91 -5.52 7.79
C GLY A 109 0.32 -6.93 7.74
N GLU A 110 -1.02 -7.06 7.65
CA GLU A 110 -1.72 -8.32 7.42
C GLU A 110 -1.38 -8.94 6.06
N GLN A 111 -1.05 -8.11 5.07
CA GLN A 111 -0.57 -8.54 3.76
C GLN A 111 0.78 -7.92 3.42
N VAL A 112 1.75 -8.78 3.11
CA VAL A 112 3.09 -8.38 2.66
C VAL A 112 3.16 -8.51 1.15
N TYR A 113 3.48 -7.41 0.46
CA TYR A 113 3.61 -7.40 -1.00
C TYR A 113 5.03 -7.75 -1.42
N ARG A 114 5.15 -8.53 -2.50
CA ARG A 114 6.42 -8.83 -3.18
C ARG A 114 6.29 -8.44 -4.64
N GLN A 115 7.23 -7.64 -5.15
CA GLN A 115 7.24 -7.21 -6.54
C GLN A 115 8.04 -8.18 -7.41
N LEU A 116 7.47 -8.57 -8.55
CA LEU A 116 8.04 -9.55 -9.47
C LEU A 116 8.15 -8.92 -10.86
N PHE A 117 9.29 -8.30 -11.17
CA PHE A 117 9.58 -7.75 -12.51
C PHE A 117 10.73 -8.46 -13.24
N SER A 118 11.50 -9.28 -12.52
CA SER A 118 12.66 -9.95 -13.10
C SER A 118 12.29 -11.34 -13.59
N GLU A 119 12.34 -11.54 -14.90
CA GLU A 119 12.39 -12.87 -15.50
C GLU A 119 13.82 -13.13 -16.02
N PRO A 120 14.33 -14.38 -15.94
CA PRO A 120 15.63 -14.72 -16.53
C PRO A 120 15.67 -14.37 -18.02
N GLY A 121 16.40 -13.31 -18.38
CA GLY A 121 16.60 -12.90 -19.77
C GLY A 121 15.78 -11.70 -20.26
N THR A 122 14.95 -11.05 -19.43
CA THR A 122 14.15 -9.88 -19.86
C THR A 122 14.06 -8.86 -18.74
N GLY A 123 15.09 -8.02 -18.59
CA GLY A 123 15.20 -7.04 -17.50
C GLY A 123 14.86 -5.59 -17.87
N SER A 124 14.70 -5.28 -19.16
CA SER A 124 14.65 -3.88 -19.65
C SER A 124 13.44 -3.49 -20.50
N ASP A 125 12.55 -4.43 -20.83
CA ASP A 125 11.34 -4.16 -21.63
C ASP A 125 10.07 -4.42 -20.81
N LEU A 126 9.71 -3.43 -19.99
CA LEU A 126 8.49 -3.45 -19.16
C LEU A 126 7.31 -2.72 -19.83
N ALA A 127 7.48 -2.23 -21.07
CA ALA A 127 6.43 -1.54 -21.80
C ALA A 127 5.39 -2.55 -22.29
N GLY A 128 4.11 -2.29 -22.02
CA GLY A 128 3.01 -3.16 -22.48
C GLY A 128 2.66 -4.34 -21.58
N LEU A 129 3.15 -4.38 -20.34
CA LEU A 129 2.81 -5.43 -19.37
C LEU A 129 1.46 -5.16 -18.67
N THR A 130 0.74 -6.22 -18.36
CA THR A 130 -0.49 -6.16 -17.55
C THR A 130 -0.16 -6.44 -16.10
N TYR A 131 -0.58 -5.56 -15.20
CA TYR A 131 -0.37 -5.73 -13.78
C TYR A 131 -1.53 -6.49 -13.16
N VAL A 132 -1.20 -7.54 -12.40
CA VAL A 132 -2.18 -8.36 -11.70
C VAL A 132 -1.74 -8.58 -10.26
N LEU A 133 -2.69 -8.47 -9.34
CA LEU A 133 -2.50 -8.81 -7.93
C LEU A 133 -2.70 -10.32 -7.74
N CYS A 134 -1.62 -10.99 -7.35
CA CYS A 134 -1.54 -12.45 -7.32
C CYS A 134 -1.34 -12.92 -5.88
N ASP A 135 -2.29 -13.70 -5.35
CA ASP A 135 -2.17 -14.26 -4.01
C ASP A 135 -1.06 -15.32 -3.97
N MET A 136 -0.06 -15.12 -3.12
CA MET A 136 1.09 -16.02 -3.03
C MET A 136 0.76 -17.46 -2.57
N PRO A 137 -0.19 -17.72 -1.63
CA PRO A 137 -0.45 -19.09 -1.15
C PRO A 137 -1.32 -19.94 -2.09
N GLN A 138 -1.50 -19.55 -3.36
CA GLN A 138 -2.37 -20.29 -4.30
C GLN A 138 -1.65 -21.44 -5.01
N PRO A 139 -2.39 -22.46 -5.49
CA PRO A 139 -1.82 -23.55 -6.28
C PRO A 139 -1.07 -23.05 -7.52
N GLY A 140 0.09 -23.65 -7.78
CA GLY A 140 0.94 -23.29 -8.92
C GLY A 140 1.94 -22.17 -8.66
N VAL A 141 1.94 -21.55 -7.47
CA VAL A 141 2.97 -20.61 -7.03
C VAL A 141 3.98 -21.36 -6.14
N ASP A 142 5.25 -21.38 -6.55
CA ASP A 142 6.37 -21.91 -5.76
C ASP A 142 7.34 -20.78 -5.42
N VAL A 143 7.64 -20.61 -4.13
CA VAL A 143 8.46 -19.53 -3.59
C VAL A 143 9.75 -20.10 -3.04
N ARG A 144 10.87 -19.70 -3.64
CA ARG A 144 12.21 -20.15 -3.25
C ARG A 144 13.02 -18.97 -2.77
N PRO A 145 13.27 -18.84 -1.46
CA PRO A 145 14.14 -17.81 -0.93
C PRO A 145 15.62 -18.17 -1.16
N PRO A 146 16.37 -17.52 -2.06
CA PRO A 146 17.81 -17.66 -2.10
C PRO A 146 18.43 -17.12 -0.81
N ARG A 147 19.34 -17.90 -0.21
CA ARG A 147 20.16 -17.41 0.91
C ARG A 147 21.30 -16.58 0.34
N GLN A 148 21.35 -15.32 0.73
CA GLN A 148 22.47 -14.44 0.41
C GLN A 148 23.73 -14.85 1.19
N ILE A 149 24.88 -14.31 0.80
CA ILE A 149 26.16 -14.54 1.49
C ILE A 149 26.11 -14.13 2.97
N THR A 150 25.24 -13.19 3.33
CA THR A 150 24.97 -12.73 4.71
C THR A 150 24.09 -13.71 5.49
N GLY A 151 23.56 -14.76 4.85
CA GLY A 151 22.62 -15.72 5.45
C GLY A 151 21.16 -15.28 5.43
N GLU A 152 20.89 -14.02 5.09
CA GLU A 152 19.55 -13.42 4.97
C GLU A 152 18.87 -13.81 3.65
N ALA A 153 17.54 -13.73 3.63
CA ALA A 153 16.71 -14.15 2.50
C ALA A 153 15.62 -13.13 2.16
N ASP A 154 16.05 -11.89 1.89
CA ASP A 154 15.13 -10.79 1.56
C ASP A 154 14.59 -10.84 0.14
N PHE A 155 15.21 -11.65 -0.74
CA PHE A 155 14.76 -11.90 -2.10
C PHE A 155 14.08 -13.27 -2.22
N ASN A 156 13.18 -13.40 -3.19
CA ASN A 156 12.51 -14.66 -3.51
C ASN A 156 12.54 -14.87 -5.02
N GLU A 157 12.87 -16.09 -5.44
CA GLU A 157 12.51 -16.60 -6.76
C GLU A 157 11.08 -17.13 -6.68
N VAL A 158 10.21 -16.69 -7.58
CA VAL A 158 8.81 -17.12 -7.61
C VAL A 158 8.53 -17.77 -8.95
N PHE A 159 8.21 -19.06 -8.93
CA PHE A 159 7.82 -19.83 -10.10
C PHE A 159 6.30 -19.90 -10.16
N ARG A 160 5.75 -19.72 -11.36
CA ARG A 160 4.31 -19.74 -11.63
C ARG A 160 4.03 -20.80 -12.69
N THR A 161 3.29 -21.84 -12.33
CA THR A 161 2.87 -22.92 -13.23
C THR A 161 1.35 -22.96 -13.27
N ASP A 162 0.76 -22.60 -14.42
CA ASP A 162 -0.68 -22.59 -14.65
C ASP A 162 -1.51 -21.77 -13.63
N VAL A 163 -0.89 -20.76 -13.01
CA VAL A 163 -1.56 -19.87 -12.06
C VAL A 163 -2.73 -19.16 -12.73
N ARG A 164 -3.88 -19.12 -12.04
CA ARG A 164 -5.11 -18.45 -12.50
C ARG A 164 -5.38 -17.25 -11.62
N VAL A 165 -5.34 -16.06 -12.21
CA VAL A 165 -5.68 -14.81 -11.52
C VAL A 165 -7.00 -14.27 -12.09
N PRO A 166 -8.02 -13.98 -11.27
CA PRO A 166 -9.25 -13.35 -11.75
C PRO A 166 -8.96 -11.98 -12.39
N ASP A 167 -9.69 -11.62 -13.45
CA ASP A 167 -9.53 -10.30 -14.09
C ASP A 167 -9.84 -9.14 -13.13
N ALA A 168 -10.67 -9.39 -12.10
CA ALA A 168 -10.94 -8.43 -11.02
C ALA A 168 -9.68 -8.06 -10.20
N ASN A 169 -8.60 -8.84 -10.27
CA ASN A 169 -7.32 -8.51 -9.65
C ASN A 169 -6.36 -7.80 -10.62
N ARG A 170 -6.76 -7.52 -11.87
CA ARG A 170 -5.99 -6.71 -12.81
C ARG A 170 -6.06 -5.24 -12.43
N LEU A 171 -4.91 -4.59 -12.37
CA LEU A 171 -4.79 -3.15 -12.17
C LEU A 171 -4.69 -2.47 -13.54
N GLY A 172 -5.66 -1.59 -13.84
CA GLY A 172 -5.70 -0.87 -15.12
C GLY A 172 -6.02 -1.73 -16.35
N PRO A 173 -5.87 -1.19 -17.57
CA PRO A 173 -6.17 -1.89 -18.82
C PRO A 173 -5.14 -2.99 -19.14
N VAL A 174 -5.54 -3.96 -19.96
CA VAL A 174 -4.61 -4.96 -20.53
C VAL A 174 -3.56 -4.24 -21.38
N GLY A 175 -2.29 -4.55 -21.13
CA GLY A 175 -1.15 -3.93 -21.80
C GLY A 175 -0.90 -2.47 -21.41
N GLY A 176 -1.52 -1.99 -20.33
CA GLY A 176 -1.34 -0.62 -19.85
C GLY A 176 -0.02 -0.43 -19.09
N ILE A 177 0.76 0.59 -19.46
CA ILE A 177 1.95 0.98 -18.70
C ILE A 177 1.52 1.65 -17.40
N ILE A 178 1.95 1.09 -16.26
CA ILE A 178 1.92 1.79 -14.98
C ILE A 178 3.03 2.83 -15.00
N GLY A 179 2.67 4.04 -15.45
CA GLY A 179 3.59 5.17 -15.59
C GLY A 179 3.27 6.13 -16.74
N GLU A 180 2.52 5.71 -17.77
CA GLU A 180 2.29 6.53 -18.98
C GLU A 180 0.94 7.29 -18.98
N LEU A 181 0.28 7.40 -17.81
CA LEU A 181 -0.97 8.17 -17.66
C LEU A 181 -0.74 9.54 -16.99
N VAL A 182 0.48 10.07 -17.08
CA VAL A 182 0.84 11.42 -16.59
C VAL A 182 1.16 12.40 -17.71
N ASP A 183 1.20 12.00 -18.99
CA ASP A 183 1.43 12.98 -20.05
C ASP A 183 0.66 12.67 -21.35
N ARG A 184 -0.54 13.24 -21.47
CA ARG A 184 -0.94 14.12 -22.59
C ARG A 184 -2.38 14.62 -22.46
N PRO A 185 -2.61 15.94 -22.55
CA PRO A 185 -3.83 16.45 -23.14
C PRO A 185 -3.72 16.39 -24.68
N ALA A 186 -4.75 15.89 -25.33
CA ALA A 186 -5.15 16.19 -26.70
C ALA A 186 -6.67 16.01 -26.73
N SER A 187 -7.52 16.99 -27.04
CA SER A 187 -7.41 18.26 -27.78
C SER A 187 -8.31 19.32 -27.16
#